data_AF-A0A526QF42-F1
#
_entry.id   AF-A0A526QF42-F1
#
_cell.length_a   1.000
_cell.length_b   1.000
_cell.length_c   1.000
_cell.angle_alpha   90.00
_cell.angle_beta   90.00
_cell.angle_gamma   90.00
#
_symmetry.space_group_name_H-M   'P 1'
#
loop_
_entity.id
_entity.type
_entity.pdbx_description
1 polymer ?
#
loop_
_entity_poly.entity_id
_entity_poly.type
_entity_poly.pdbx_seq_one_letter_code
_entity_poly.pdbx_strand_id
1 'polypeptide(L)' 'LVLAGDMFYGHEVARRVIPFLDRCLAAGIEVLVGDPRRADLPLSRLKLLAEYKVPDFGDAKGTAPKPSGVFSFEAVRSFP' A
#
# COMPACT_ATOMS: atom_id res chain seq x y z
N LEU A 1 7.56 13.22 -3.13
CA LEU A 1 7.33 11.76 -3.16
C LEU A 1 7.27 11.25 -1.72
N VAL A 2 6.26 10.45 -1.40
CA VAL A 2 6.14 9.69 -0.13
C VAL A 2 6.14 8.20 -0.46
N LEU A 3 6.90 7.43 0.31
CA LEU A 3 6.98 5.98 0.19
C LEU A 3 6.42 5.34 1.47
N ALA A 4 5.45 4.45 1.34
CA ALA A 4 4.85 3.72 2.46
C ALA A 4 5.01 2.21 2.23
N GLY A 5 5.75 1.53 3.11
CA GLY A 5 6.00 0.09 3.02
C GLY A 5 5.30 -0.65 4.15
N ASP A 6 4.52 -1.68 3.80
CA ASP A 6 3.86 -2.60 4.74
C ASP A 6 3.16 -1.88 5.91
N MET A 7 2.38 -0.84 5.60
CA MET A 7 1.67 -0.04 6.62
C MET A 7 0.26 -0.56 6.92
N PHE A 8 -0.25 -1.50 6.10
CA PHE A 8 -1.62 -2.00 6.17
C PHE A 8 -1.73 -3.33 6.93
N TYR A 9 -0.76 -3.65 7.79
CA TYR A 9 -0.75 -4.86 8.63
C TYR A 9 -1.86 -4.90 9.70
N GLY A 10 -2.58 -3.81 9.92
CA GLY A 10 -3.69 -3.77 10.84
C GLY A 10 -4.61 -2.58 10.67
N HIS A 11 -5.89 -2.82 10.95
CA HIS A 11 -6.99 -1.88 10.75
C HIS A 11 -6.77 -0.49 11.34
N GLU A 12 -6.31 -0.41 12.60
CA GLU A 12 -6.10 0.88 13.28
C GLU A 12 -4.95 1.69 12.66
N VAL A 13 -3.95 1.01 12.09
CA VAL A 13 -2.84 1.67 11.38
C VAL A 13 -3.33 2.18 10.03
N ALA A 14 -4.08 1.34 9.30
CA ALA A 14 -4.71 1.71 8.03
C ALA A 14 -5.60 2.96 8.19
N ARG A 15 -6.44 3.00 9.23
CA ARG A 15 -7.32 4.14 9.54
C ARG A 15 -6.57 5.46 9.78
N ARG A 16 -5.34 5.41 10.27
CA ARG A 16 -4.53 6.61 10.55
C ARG A 16 -3.68 7.01 9.35
N VAL A 17 -3.12 6.04 8.62
CA VAL A 17 -2.24 6.30 7.49
C VAL A 17 -3.01 6.81 6.28
N ILE A 18 -4.21 6.29 6.00
CA ILE A 18 -5.00 6.68 4.81
C ILE A 18 -5.26 8.20 4.78
N PRO A 19 -5.80 8.85 5.84
CA PRO A 19 -5.99 10.30 5.85
C PRO A 19 -4.69 11.09 5.72
N PHE A 20 -3.56 10.55 6.17
CA PHE A 20 -2.26 11.19 5.97
C PHE A 20 -1.81 11.13 4.51
N LEU A 21 -1.96 9.98 3.85
CA LEU A 21 -1.69 9.85 2.42
C LEU A 21 -2.61 10.72 1.58
N ASP A 22 -3.88 10.86 1.97
CA ASP A 22 -4.84 11.78 1.34
C ASP A 22 -4.36 13.23 1.37
N ARG A 23 -3.86 13.69 2.51
CA ARG A 23 -3.28 15.05 2.62
C ARG A 23 -2.02 15.21 1.77
N CYS A 24 -1.20 14.17 1.63
CA CYS A 24 -0.03 14.20 0.76
C CYS A 24 -0.45 14.36 -0.71
N LEU A 25 -1.41 13.56 -1.17
CA LEU A 25 -1.97 13.67 -2.52
C LEU A 25 -2.59 15.06 -2.76
N ALA A 26 -3.35 15.59 -1.79
CA ALA A 26 -3.96 16.92 -1.88
C ALA A 26 -2.91 18.05 -1.98
N ALA A 27 -1.72 17.84 -1.42
CA ALA A 27 -0.58 18.75 -1.55
C ALA A 27 0.20 18.57 -2.87
N GLY A 28 -0.27 17.74 -3.80
CA GLY A 28 0.41 17.43 -5.06
C GLY A 28 1.60 16.47 -4.90
N ILE A 29 1.71 15.78 -3.77
CA ILE A 29 2.81 14.86 -3.49
C ILE A 29 2.41 13.45 -3.94
N GLU A 30 3.18 12.88 -4.86
CA GLU A 30 3.04 11.47 -5.26
C GLU A 30 3.28 10.52 -4.08
N VAL A 31 2.45 9.48 -4.00
CA VAL A 31 2.50 8.44 -2.95
C VAL A 31 2.63 7.07 -3.59
N LEU A 32 3.68 6.33 -3.22
CA LEU A 32 3.89 4.93 -3.61
C LEU A 32 3.77 4.03 -2.39
N VAL A 33 3.04 2.92 -2.55
CA VAL A 33 2.81 1.90 -1.52
C VAL A 33 3.46 0.60 -1.94
N GLY A 34 4.34 0.05 -1.09
CA GLY A 34 4.84 -1.31 -1.20
C GLY A 34 4.12 -2.20 -0.21
N ASP A 35 3.43 -3.25 -0.68
CA ASP A 35 2.65 -4.10 0.22
C ASP A 35 2.41 -5.52 -0.35
N PRO A 36 2.47 -6.59 0.48
CA PRO A 36 2.16 -7.96 0.08
C PRO A 36 0.67 -8.27 -0.03
N ARG A 37 -0.19 -7.25 -0.11
CA ARG A 37 -1.66 -7.32 -0.08
C ARG A 37 -2.20 -7.71 1.29
N ARG A 38 -1.77 -6.98 2.32
CA ARG A 38 -2.31 -7.06 3.68
C ARG A 38 -3.83 -6.82 3.66
N ALA A 39 -4.51 -7.36 4.66
CA ALA A 39 -5.97 -7.42 4.69
C ALA A 39 -6.65 -6.03 4.62
N ASP A 40 -6.04 -5.01 5.25
CA ASP A 40 -6.58 -3.65 5.29
C ASP A 40 -6.08 -2.76 4.13
N LEU A 41 -5.44 -3.33 3.11
CA LEU A 41 -4.96 -2.59 1.95
C LEU A 41 -6.15 -2.09 1.09
N PRO A 42 -6.28 -0.77 0.81
CA PRO A 42 -7.41 -0.21 0.09
C PRO A 42 -7.27 -0.42 -1.44
N LEU A 43 -7.44 -1.67 -1.89
CA LEU A 43 -7.21 -2.09 -3.28
C LEU A 43 -7.93 -1.22 -4.34
N SER A 44 -9.12 -0.70 -4.04
CA SER A 44 -9.86 0.19 -4.94
C SER A 44 -9.16 1.52 -5.23
N ARG A 45 -8.17 1.89 -4.41
CA ARG A 45 -7.38 3.12 -4.50
C ARG A 45 -5.95 2.87 -4.98
N LEU A 46 -5.63 1.66 -5.42
CA LEU A 46 -4.28 1.28 -5.79
C LEU A 46 -4.19 0.93 -7.27
N LYS A 47 -3.20 1.52 -7.93
CA LYS A 47 -2.78 1.11 -9.27
C LYS A 47 -1.45 0.37 -9.17
N LEU A 48 -1.45 -0.91 -9.52
CA LEU A 48 -0.22 -1.73 -9.54
C LEU A 48 0.77 -1.17 -10.57
N LEU A 49 2.00 -0.92 -10.13
CA LEU A 49 3.12 -0.45 -10.96
C LEU A 49 4.12 -1.56 -11.23
N ALA A 50 4.40 -2.38 -10.22
CA ALA A 50 5.31 -3.51 -10.33
C ALA A 50 4.94 -4.58 -9.31
N GLU A 51 5.28 -5.84 -9.62
CA GLU A 51 5.13 -6.96 -8.70
C GLU A 51 6.46 -7.70 -8.57
N TYR A 52 6.79 -8.07 -7.33
CA TYR A 52 8.00 -8.78 -6.99
C TYR A 52 7.65 -9.98 -6.12
N LYS A 53 8.35 -11.09 -6.35
CA LYS A 53 8.31 -12.24 -5.46
C LYS A 53 9.32 -11.99 -4.35
N VAL A 54 8.83 -11.67 -3.17
CA VAL A 54 9.66 -11.42 -1.99
C VAL A 54 9.20 -12.32 -0.84
N PRO A 55 10.12 -12.84 -0.01
CA PRO A 55 9.73 -13.49 1.23
C PRO A 55 9.08 -12.46 2.18
N ASP A 56 8.02 -12.86 2.90
CA ASP A 56 7.40 -12.01 3.91
C ASP A 56 8.28 -11.97 5.17
N PHE A 57 8.23 -10.87 5.93
CA PHE A 57 9.03 -10.75 7.15
C PHE A 57 8.45 -11.68 8.23
N GLY A 58 9.23 -12.66 8.68
CA GLY A 58 8.79 -13.67 9.65
C GLY A 58 8.37 -15.01 9.03
N ASP A 59 8.41 -15.16 7.70
CA ASP A 59 8.21 -16.45 7.07
C ASP A 59 9.33 -17.43 7.44
N ALA A 60 8.95 -18.68 7.73
CA ALA A 60 9.91 -19.77 7.94
C ALA A 60 10.75 -20.00 6.68
N LYS A 61 11.98 -20.50 6.88
CA LYS A 61 12.86 -20.87 5.78
C LYS A 61 12.16 -21.91 4.89
N GLY A 62 11.84 -21.55 3.65
CA GLY A 62 11.15 -22.42 2.69
C GLY A 62 9.68 -22.09 2.42
N THR A 63 9.10 -21.07 3.07
CA THR A 63 7.78 -20.56 2.68
C THR A 63 7.84 -20.01 1.25
N ALA A 64 6.84 -20.36 0.44
CA ALA A 64 6.72 -19.83 -0.91
C ALA A 64 6.59 -18.30 -0.87
N PRO A 65 7.39 -17.54 -1.66
CA PRO A 65 7.31 -16.09 -1.69
C PRO A 65 5.91 -15.62 -2.04
N LYS A 66 5.38 -14.67 -1.26
CA LYS A 66 4.11 -14.01 -1.59
C LYS A 66 4.38 -12.90 -2.62
N PRO A 67 3.48 -12.68 -3.59
CA PRO A 67 3.62 -11.56 -4.51
C PRO A 67 3.42 -10.24 -3.76
N SER A 68 4.47 -9.43 -3.68
CA SER A 68 4.43 -8.07 -3.17
C SER A 68 4.33 -7.08 -4.31
N GLY A 69 3.39 -6.15 -4.22
CA GLY A 69 3.20 -5.11 -5.21
C GLY A 69 3.84 -3.80 -4.78
N VAL A 70 4.27 -3.02 -5.77
CA VAL A 70 4.44 -1.57 -5.67
C VAL A 70 3.26 -0.94 -6.39
N PHE A 71 2.57 -0.04 -5.70
CA PHE A 71 1.34 0.58 -6.16
C PHE A 71 1.44 2.11 -6.10
N SER A 72 0.84 2.80 -7.06
CA SER A 72 0.48 4.19 -6.91
C SER A 72 -0.78 4.30 -6.06
N PHE A 73 -0.78 5.16 -5.05
CA PHE A 73 -1.96 5.45 -4.22
C PHE A 73 -2.75 6.60 -4.84
N GLU A 74 -4.01 6.35 -5.19
CA GLU A 74 -4.86 7.30 -5.90
C GLU A 74 -5.88 7.96 -4.96
N ALA A 75 -6.21 9.23 -5.26
CA ALA A 75 -7.28 9.93 -4.56
C ALA A 75 -8.62 9.25 -4.84
N VAL A 76 -9.55 9.31 -3.88
CA VAL A 76 -10.92 8.86 -4.12
C VAL A 76 -11.48 9.72 -5.26
N ARG A 77 -11.91 9.09 -6.35
CA ARG A 77 -12.62 9.80 -7.41
C ARG A 77 -13.98 10.21 -6.85
N SER A 78 -14.15 11.50 -6.58
CA SER A 78 -15.47 12.09 -6.39
C SER A 78 -16.17 12.06 -7.74
N PHE A 79 -17.26 11.29 -7.86
CA PHE A 79 -18.16 11.44 -9.00
C PHE A 79 -18.87 12.79 -8.87
N PRO A 80 -18.94 13.62 -9.94
CA PRO A 80 -19.71 14.86 -9.94
C PRO A 80 -21.22 14.61 -9.82
#